data_AF-A0A7V9N790-F1
#
_entry.id   AF-A0A7V9N790-F1
#
_cell.length_a   1.000
_cell.length_b   1.000
_cell.length_c   1.000
_cell.angle_alpha   90.00
_cell.angle_beta   90.00
_cell.angle_gamma   90.00
#
_symmetry.space_group_name_H-M   'P 1'
#
loop_
_entity.id
_entity.type
_entity.pdbx_description
1 polymer ?
#
loop_
_entity_poly.entity_id
_entity_poly.type
_entity_poly.pdbx_seq_one_letter_code
_entity_poly.pdbx_strand_id
1 'polypeptide(L)'
;MTTHMYEYRLLDRDERELLVYHWQPGEAYLGLDHPHLHVSAALSAQINAVDRRSMDLDKLHLATGRVSLAAVIRMLIVEFRIVPLRPDWAAILEKTEQVF
;
A
#
# COMPACT_ATOMS: atom_id res chain seq x y z
N MET A 1 -0.74 -8.03 -20.08
CA MET A 1 -0.81 -8.93 -18.92
C MET A 1 -2.04 -8.53 -18.14
N THR A 2 -2.87 -9.48 -17.72
CA THR A 2 -4.01 -9.20 -16.83
C THR A 2 -3.59 -9.51 -15.40
N THR A 3 -3.78 -8.57 -14.48
CA THR A 3 -3.53 -8.85 -13.05
C THR A 3 -4.63 -9.77 -12.54
N HIS A 4 -4.26 -10.95 -12.02
CA HIS A 4 -5.21 -11.96 -11.53
C HIS A 4 -5.39 -11.96 -10.02
N MET A 5 -4.39 -11.48 -9.28
CA MET A 5 -4.39 -11.35 -7.82
C MET A 5 -3.26 -10.38 -7.41
N TYR A 6 -3.32 -9.82 -6.22
CA TYR A 6 -2.21 -9.08 -5.63
C TYR A 6 -2.26 -9.08 -4.11
N GLU A 7 -1.07 -8.95 -3.52
CA GLU A 7 -0.89 -8.63 -2.11
C GLU A 7 0.28 -7.61 -2.00
N TYR A 8 0.00 -6.43 -1.44
CA TYR A 8 1.02 -5.42 -1.14
C TYR A 8 0.97 -5.07 0.34
N ARG A 9 2.09 -5.24 1.03
CA ARG A 9 2.18 -5.05 2.48
C ARG A 9 3.05 -3.86 2.80
N LEU A 10 2.51 -2.92 3.58
CA LEU A 10 3.27 -1.86 4.22
C LEU A 10 3.53 -2.26 5.66
N LEU A 11 4.80 -2.42 6.01
CA LEU A 11 5.24 -2.88 7.31
C LEU A 11 6.10 -1.81 8.03
N ASP A 12 6.15 -1.85 9.36
CA ASP A 12 7.12 -1.10 10.14
C ASP A 12 8.51 -1.79 10.14
N ARG A 13 9.47 -1.21 10.87
CA ARG A 13 10.85 -1.73 10.93
C ARG A 13 10.94 -3.17 11.49
N ASP A 14 10.01 -3.58 12.33
CA ASP A 14 9.97 -4.92 12.94
C ASP A 14 9.04 -5.85 12.16
N GLU A 15 8.74 -5.53 10.89
CA GLU A 15 7.83 -6.26 10.02
C GLU A 15 6.39 -6.31 10.53
N ARG A 16 5.99 -5.41 11.45
CA ARG A 16 4.59 -5.31 11.88
C ARG A 16 3.77 -4.66 10.81
N GLU A 17 2.62 -5.26 10.52
CA GLU A 17 1.70 -4.76 9.52
C GLU A 17 1.14 -3.38 9.88
N LEU A 18 1.01 -2.54 8.86
CA LEU A 18 0.32 -1.26 8.95
C LEU A 18 -0.90 -1.28 8.02
N LEU A 19 -0.64 -1.56 6.73
CA LEU A 19 -1.66 -1.65 5.68
C LEU A 19 -1.38 -2.86 4.78
N VAL A 20 -2.44 -3.58 4.38
CA VAL A 20 -2.33 -4.61 3.34
C VAL A 20 -3.41 -4.46 2.29
N TYR A 21 -2.96 -4.24 1.06
CA TYR A 21 -3.80 -4.29 -0.12
C TYR A 21 -3.88 -5.72 -0.60
N HIS A 22 -5.08 -6.28 -0.67
CA HIS A 22 -5.28 -7.67 -1.02
C HIS A 22 -6.42 -7.81 -2.04
N TRP A 23 -6.18 -8.62 -3.06
CA TRP A 23 -7.22 -9.16 -3.92
C TRP A 23 -6.86 -10.58 -4.40
N GLN A 24 -7.79 -11.50 -4.19
CA GLN A 24 -7.75 -12.86 -4.73
C GLN A 24 -9.17 -13.26 -5.16
N PRO A 25 -9.45 -13.43 -6.46
CA PRO A 25 -10.80 -13.78 -6.93
C PRO A 25 -11.04 -15.30 -6.93
N GLY A 26 -12.30 -15.68 -6.73
CA GLY A 26 -12.78 -17.05 -6.89
C GLY A 26 -12.90 -17.86 -5.61
N GLU A 27 -13.62 -18.99 -5.71
CA GLU A 27 -14.01 -19.83 -4.57
C GLU A 27 -12.85 -20.65 -3.97
N ALA A 28 -11.68 -20.65 -4.63
CA ALA A 28 -10.49 -21.36 -4.15
C ALA A 28 -9.86 -20.72 -2.90
N TYR A 29 -10.25 -19.49 -2.56
CA TYR A 29 -9.66 -18.72 -1.48
C TYR A 29 -10.72 -18.31 -0.45
N LEU A 30 -10.36 -18.38 0.83
CA LEU A 30 -11.18 -17.86 1.91
C LEU A 30 -11.04 -16.32 1.96
N GLY A 31 -12.15 -15.59 2.00
CA GLY A 31 -12.17 -14.14 2.19
C GLY A 31 -13.05 -13.40 1.19
N LEU A 32 -12.87 -12.06 1.13
CA LEU A 32 -13.57 -11.21 0.17
C LEU A 32 -12.96 -11.37 -1.22
N ASP A 33 -13.81 -11.58 -2.22
CA ASP A 33 -13.45 -11.80 -3.62
C ASP A 33 -13.20 -10.50 -4.42
N HIS A 34 -13.48 -9.35 -3.80
CA HIS A 34 -13.22 -8.03 -4.33
C HIS A 34 -11.98 -7.40 -3.69
N PRO A 35 -11.30 -6.48 -4.39
CA PRO A 35 -10.22 -5.69 -3.82
C PRO A 35 -10.58 -5.05 -2.47
N HIS A 36 -9.73 -5.25 -1.47
CA HIS A 36 -9.94 -4.71 -0.14
C HIS A 36 -8.62 -4.33 0.54
N LEU A 37 -8.74 -3.52 1.59
CA LEU A 37 -7.64 -2.99 2.38
C LEU A 37 -7.80 -3.45 3.82
N HIS A 38 -6.76 -4.11 4.35
CA HIS A 38 -6.62 -4.39 5.77
C HIS A 38 -5.92 -3.20 6.42
N VAL A 39 -6.51 -2.68 7.49
CA VAL A 39 -5.95 -1.60 8.29
C VAL A 39 -5.70 -2.15 9.69
N SER A 40 -4.45 -2.09 10.13
CA SER A 40 -4.09 -2.59 11.47
C SER A 40 -4.84 -1.83 12.57
N ALA A 41 -5.24 -2.56 13.62
CA ALA A 41 -6.04 -2.02 14.73
C ALA A 41 -5.37 -0.83 15.45
N ALA A 42 -4.05 -0.74 15.39
CA ALA A 42 -3.28 0.42 15.81
C ALA A 42 -2.23 0.75 14.74
N LEU A 43 -2.29 1.96 14.20
CA LEU A 43 -1.31 2.46 13.23
C LEU A 43 -0.17 3.14 13.94
N SER A 44 0.60 2.32 14.63
CA SER A 44 1.79 2.72 15.34
C SER A 44 2.97 2.03 14.67
N ALA A 45 3.87 2.78 14.05
CA ALA A 45 5.09 2.22 13.47
C ALA A 45 6.27 2.38 14.42
N GLN A 46 7.04 1.31 14.56
CA GLN A 46 8.39 1.38 15.11
C GLN A 46 9.29 2.16 14.12
N ILE A 47 9.82 3.31 14.53
CA ILE A 47 10.68 4.15 13.66
C ILE A 47 12.18 4.00 14.00
N ASN A 48 12.50 3.61 15.23
CA ASN A 48 13.86 3.26 15.64
C ASN A 48 13.82 2.21 16.77
N ALA A 49 14.92 1.93 17.46
CA ALA A 49 14.97 0.87 18.47
C ALA A 49 14.06 1.08 19.70
N VAL A 50 13.66 2.34 19.98
CA VAL A 50 12.91 2.69 21.20
C VAL A 50 11.63 3.48 20.91
N ASP A 51 11.59 4.20 19.79
CA ASP A 51 10.49 5.10 19.47
C ASP A 51 9.46 4.47 18.54
N ARG A 52 8.20 4.72 18.89
CA ARG A 52 7.03 4.46 18.05
C ARG A 52 6.37 5.77 17.66
N ARG A 53 5.81 5.81 16.46
CA ARG A 53 5.04 6.95 15.98
C ARG A 53 3.63 6.49 15.62
N SER A 54 2.62 7.13 16.22
CA SER A 54 1.24 7.02 15.77
C SER A 54 1.08 7.73 14.43
N MET A 55 0.31 7.14 13.53
CA MET A 55 -0.06 7.72 12.24
C MET A 55 -1.56 7.99 12.21
N ASP A 56 -1.91 9.24 11.98
CA ASP A 56 -3.29 9.69 11.83
C ASP A 56 -3.72 9.49 10.37
N LEU A 57 -4.53 8.46 10.09
CA LEU A 57 -5.00 8.18 8.72
C LEU A 57 -6.09 9.14 8.25
N ASP A 58 -6.77 9.84 9.14
CA ASP A 58 -7.86 10.75 8.78
C ASP A 58 -7.38 11.93 7.91
N LYS A 59 -6.06 12.12 7.80
CA LYS A 59 -5.40 13.12 6.93
C LYS A 59 -4.72 12.54 5.71
N LEU A 60 -4.75 11.23 5.50
CA LEU A 60 -4.08 10.55 4.39
C LEU A 60 -5.10 9.97 3.42
N HIS A 61 -4.80 10.08 2.14
CA HIS A 61 -5.61 9.42 1.10
C HIS A 61 -5.07 8.01 0.84
N LEU A 62 -5.87 6.99 1.14
CA LEU A 62 -5.50 5.62 0.81
C LEU A 62 -5.94 5.28 -0.62
N ALA A 63 -5.13 4.48 -1.32
CA ALA A 63 -5.55 3.95 -2.60
C ALA A 63 -6.76 3.03 -2.40
N THR A 64 -7.74 3.06 -3.32
CA THR A 64 -8.96 2.25 -3.22
C THR A 64 -9.35 1.67 -4.57
N GLY A 65 -10.22 0.67 -4.58
CA GLY A 65 -10.62 -0.06 -5.79
C GLY A 65 -9.60 -1.12 -6.17
N ARG A 66 -9.39 -1.38 -7.47
CA ARG A 66 -8.34 -2.28 -7.95
C ARG A 66 -7.00 -1.54 -7.94
N VAL A 67 -6.11 -1.92 -7.02
CA VAL A 67 -4.91 -1.15 -6.70
C VAL A 67 -3.70 -1.73 -7.41
N SER A 68 -2.97 -0.89 -8.15
CA SER A 68 -1.68 -1.23 -8.73
C SER A 68 -0.54 -1.01 -7.73
N LEU A 69 0.60 -1.69 -7.91
CA LEU A 69 1.81 -1.36 -7.13
C LEU A 69 2.22 0.11 -7.35
N ALA A 70 2.01 0.65 -8.55
CA ALA A 70 2.30 2.05 -8.85
C ALA A 70 1.41 3.02 -8.03
N ALA A 71 0.13 2.71 -7.84
CA ALA A 71 -0.77 3.47 -6.98
C ALA A 71 -0.30 3.46 -5.51
N VAL A 72 0.13 2.30 -4.99
CA VAL A 72 0.69 2.20 -3.63
C VAL A 72 1.95 3.05 -3.48
N ILE A 73 2.89 2.97 -4.43
CA ILE A 73 4.13 3.76 -4.38
C ILE A 73 3.81 5.27 -4.48
N ARG A 74 2.89 5.67 -5.37
CA ARG A 74 2.45 7.06 -5.49
C ARG A 74 1.86 7.58 -4.17
N MET A 75 0.99 6.81 -3.54
CA MET A 75 0.43 7.13 -2.22
C MET A 75 1.54 7.30 -1.17
N LEU A 76 2.51 6.38 -1.12
CA LEU A 76 3.64 6.47 -0.17
C LEU A 76 4.46 7.75 -0.35
N ILE A 77 4.70 8.18 -1.59
CA ILE A 77 5.45 9.41 -1.88
C ILE A 77 4.63 10.65 -1.51
N VAL A 78 3.37 10.71 -1.96
CA VAL A 78 2.53 11.92 -1.87
C VAL A 78 1.95 12.10 -0.47
N GLU A 79 1.40 11.06 0.12
CA GLU A 79 0.66 11.10 1.39
C GLU A 79 1.60 10.86 2.57
N PHE A 80 2.43 9.81 2.49
CA PHE A 80 3.37 9.43 3.57
C PHE A 80 4.71 10.18 3.51
N ARG A 81 4.88 11.06 2.51
CA ARG A 81 6.07 11.91 2.33
C ARG A 81 7.38 11.10 2.21
N ILE A 82 7.31 9.88 1.70
CA ILE A 82 8.51 9.09 1.43
C ILE A 82 9.29 9.75 0.30
N VAL A 83 10.58 10.00 0.55
CA VAL A 83 11.46 10.61 -0.43
C VAL A 83 11.73 9.63 -1.57
N PRO A 84 11.34 9.93 -2.82
CA PRO A 84 11.58 9.05 -3.94
C PRO A 84 13.08 9.01 -4.27
N LEU A 85 13.58 7.83 -4.67
CA LEU A 85 14.97 7.66 -5.09
C LEU A 85 15.27 8.25 -6.48
N ARG A 86 14.23 8.50 -7.28
CA ARG A 86 14.34 8.99 -8.66
C ARG A 86 13.55 10.27 -8.85
N PRO A 87 14.09 11.29 -9.54
CA PRO A 87 13.36 12.53 -9.81
C PRO A 87 12.21 12.35 -10.81
N ASP A 88 12.30 11.36 -11.71
CA ASP A 88 11.30 11.07 -12.74
C ASP A 88 10.25 10.03 -12.30
N TRP A 89 10.12 9.79 -10.99
CA TRP A 89 9.23 8.76 -10.43
C TRP A 89 7.80 8.87 -10.96
N ALA A 90 7.24 10.08 -11.08
CA ALA A 90 5.84 10.28 -11.48
C ALA A 90 5.58 9.75 -12.90
N ALA A 91 6.49 10.01 -13.84
CA ALA A 91 6.38 9.55 -15.22
C ALA A 91 6.51 8.03 -15.34
N ILE A 92 7.35 7.41 -14.51
CA ILE A 92 7.51 5.96 -14.47
C ILE A 92 6.23 5.30 -13.95
N LEU A 93 5.70 5.79 -12.83
CA LEU A 93 4.48 5.24 -12.22
C LEU A 93 3.29 5.36 -13.16
N GLU A 94 3.14 6.50 -13.83
CA GLU A 94 2.11 6.72 -14.85
C GLU A 94 2.20 5.68 -15.98
N LYS A 95 3.39 5.51 -16.56
CA LYS A 95 3.61 4.51 -17.63
C LYS A 95 3.34 3.08 -17.17
N THR A 96 3.71 2.74 -15.93
CA THR A 96 3.45 1.40 -15.36
C THR A 96 1.96 1.16 -15.13
N GLU A 97 1.20 2.17 -14.74
CA GLU A 97 -0.22 2.06 -14.44
C GLU A 97 -1.09 1.91 -15.71
N GLN A 98 -0.68 2.49 -16.83
CA GLN A 98 -1.37 2.35 -18.12
C GLN A 98 -1.45 0.90 -18.63
N VAL A 99 -0.58 0.01 -18.14
CA VAL A 99 -0.52 -1.40 -18.56
C VAL A 99 -0.99 -2.38 -17.48
N PHE A 100 -1.59 -1.88 -16.39
CA PHE A 100 -2.01 -2.64 -15.21
C PHE A 100 -3.44 -3.25 -15.31
#